data_AF-A0A7S1RAP9-F1
#
_entry.id   AF-A0A7S1RAP9-F1
#
_cell.length_a   1.000
_cell.length_b   1.000
_cell.length_c   1.000
_cell.angle_alpha   90.00
_cell.angle_beta   90.00
_cell.angle_gamma   90.00
#
_symmetry.space_group_name_H-M   'P 1'
#
loop_
_entity.id
_entity.type
_entity.pdbx_description
1 polymer ?
#
loop_
_entity_poly.entity_id
_entity_poly.type
_entity_poly.pdbx_seq_one_letter_code
_entity_poly.pdbx_strand_id
1 'polypeptide(L)'
;NGVLQKDEFLDFARFICIMSYLNTPQGKAAAADALPILHGSKKIEELITSMARDTQNIKKVIPYLPAWLREELLSEHMTVECLNFFGDLDKDGNGQLDPQELFAMVLTLANAHKMSCDIAQCKRFTAIFDNSRTGMISKSEFVDFSRFLLIMSYLDSQEGQKVLYLVSQESSRSFGRTNRTECPVGGQLDKDVQDLKAQKEHLAVDCDFYRGRADRLTSENDELHQKLLVLESSFRQMQSKMDEQEVRLRHAEVGVRGSGGAR
;
A
#
# COMPACT_ATOMS: atom_id res chain seq x y z
N ASN A 1 4.67 10.86 -38.84
CA ASN A 1 3.91 11.20 -40.07
C ASN A 1 2.76 10.22 -40.33
N GLY A 2 2.67 9.05 -39.66
CA GLY A 2 1.52 8.14 -39.80
C GLY A 2 1.44 7.45 -41.17
N VAL A 3 2.51 7.55 -41.97
CA VAL A 3 2.63 6.95 -43.29
C VAL A 3 3.57 5.77 -43.16
N LEU A 4 3.05 4.58 -43.41
CA LEU A 4 3.81 3.34 -43.39
C LEU A 4 4.71 3.31 -44.63
N GLN A 5 6.02 3.23 -44.43
CA GLN A 5 6.96 3.15 -45.54
C GLN A 5 7.00 1.74 -46.15
N LYS A 6 7.54 1.62 -47.37
CA LYS A 6 7.52 0.37 -48.14
C LYS A 6 8.33 -0.76 -47.48
N ASP A 7 9.41 -0.38 -46.79
CA ASP A 7 10.25 -1.23 -45.94
C ASP A 7 9.55 -1.59 -44.62
N GLU A 8 8.82 -0.66 -44.02
CA GLU A 8 8.00 -0.90 -42.81
C GLU A 8 6.75 -1.76 -43.09
N PHE A 9 6.24 -1.74 -44.33
CA PHE A 9 5.05 -2.49 -44.74
C PHE A 9 5.22 -4.00 -44.59
N LEU A 10 6.42 -4.53 -44.86
CA LEU A 10 6.68 -5.96 -44.71
C LEU A 10 6.61 -6.40 -43.26
N ASP A 11 7.16 -5.60 -42.35
CA ASP A 11 7.13 -5.93 -40.91
C ASP A 11 5.72 -5.75 -40.34
N PHE A 12 4.97 -4.76 -40.81
CA PHE A 12 3.56 -4.62 -40.49
C PHE A 12 2.72 -5.80 -40.97
N ALA A 13 2.88 -6.23 -42.23
CA ALA A 13 2.15 -7.38 -42.77
C ALA A 13 2.49 -8.67 -42.02
N ARG A 14 3.76 -8.89 -41.70
CA ARG A 14 4.21 -10.01 -40.85
C ARG A 14 3.56 -9.97 -39.48
N PHE A 15 3.54 -8.81 -38.85
CA PHE A 15 2.89 -8.61 -37.55
C PHE A 15 1.40 -8.97 -37.61
N ILE A 16 0.66 -8.48 -38.60
CA ILE A 16 -0.78 -8.78 -38.77
C ILE A 16 -1.00 -10.28 -39.01
N CYS A 17 -0.18 -10.93 -39.83
CA CYS A 17 -0.28 -12.38 -40.05
C CYS A 17 -0.03 -13.18 -38.76
N ILE A 18 0.99 -12.81 -37.99
CA ILE A 18 1.31 -13.44 -36.70
C ILE A 18 0.17 -13.23 -35.70
N MET A 19 -0.34 -12.00 -35.57
CA MET A 19 -1.45 -11.69 -34.65
C MET A 19 -2.75 -12.40 -35.06
N SER A 20 -3.03 -12.53 -36.35
CA SER A 20 -4.16 -13.30 -36.86
C SER A 20 -4.04 -14.78 -36.48
N TYR A 21 -2.86 -15.39 -36.68
CA TYR A 21 -2.58 -16.76 -36.27
C TYR A 21 -2.70 -16.97 -34.75
N LEU A 22 -2.10 -16.09 -33.95
CA LEU A 22 -2.16 -16.14 -32.49
C LEU A 22 -3.58 -15.99 -31.92
N ASN A 23 -4.52 -15.43 -32.69
CA ASN A 23 -5.92 -15.36 -32.30
C ASN A 23 -6.71 -16.65 -32.56
N THR A 24 -6.19 -17.57 -33.39
CA THR A 24 -6.80 -18.88 -33.62
C THR A 24 -6.65 -19.81 -32.40
N PRO A 25 -7.52 -20.81 -32.22
CA PRO A 25 -7.36 -21.81 -31.15
C PRO A 25 -6.00 -22.52 -31.19
N GLN A 26 -5.51 -22.82 -32.39
CA GLN A 26 -4.22 -23.49 -32.59
C GLN A 26 -3.04 -22.58 -32.22
N GLY A 27 -3.07 -21.31 -32.63
CA GLY A 27 -2.05 -20.33 -32.25
C GLY A 27 -2.04 -20.02 -30.75
N LYS A 28 -3.23 -19.92 -30.13
CA LYS A 28 -3.35 -19.77 -28.66
C LYS A 28 -2.79 -20.98 -27.91
N ALA A 29 -3.06 -22.20 -28.38
CA ALA A 29 -2.49 -23.40 -27.79
C ALA A 29 -0.97 -23.46 -27.97
N ALA A 30 -0.46 -23.11 -29.16
CA ALA A 30 0.97 -23.06 -29.43
C ALA A 30 1.72 -21.98 -28.64
N ALA A 31 1.04 -20.87 -28.31
CA ALA A 31 1.61 -19.76 -27.55
C ALA A 31 1.14 -19.72 -26.08
N ALA A 32 0.46 -20.77 -25.61
CA ALA A 32 -0.18 -20.80 -24.29
C ALA A 32 0.84 -20.56 -23.16
N ASP A 33 2.06 -21.06 -23.32
CA ASP A 33 3.14 -20.89 -22.35
C ASP A 33 3.92 -19.59 -22.57
N ALA A 34 4.04 -19.13 -23.82
CA ALA A 34 4.84 -17.96 -24.18
C ALA A 34 4.15 -16.61 -23.89
N LEU A 35 2.82 -16.53 -24.09
CA LEU A 35 2.05 -15.29 -23.90
C LEU A 35 2.06 -14.81 -22.42
N PRO A 36 1.81 -15.67 -21.42
CA PRO A 36 1.92 -15.29 -20.01
C PRO A 36 3.32 -14.81 -19.63
N ILE A 37 4.36 -15.44 -20.21
CA ILE A 37 5.76 -15.08 -19.98
C ILE A 37 6.01 -13.65 -20.47
N LEU A 38 5.64 -13.37 -21.73
CA LEU A 38 5.82 -12.06 -22.35
C LEU A 38 5.02 -10.97 -21.64
N HIS A 39 3.76 -11.23 -21.30
CA HIS A 39 2.95 -10.29 -20.53
C HIS A 39 3.53 -10.03 -19.13
N GLY A 40 4.03 -11.06 -18.45
CA GLY A 40 4.67 -10.89 -17.16
C GLY A 40 5.95 -10.05 -17.25
N SER A 41 6.75 -10.22 -18.30
CA SER A 41 7.97 -9.42 -18.49
C SER A 41 7.62 -7.94 -18.67
N LYS A 42 6.57 -7.64 -19.44
CA LYS A 42 6.03 -6.29 -19.59
C LYS A 42 5.56 -5.70 -18.25
N LYS A 43 4.83 -6.47 -17.43
CA LYS A 43 4.40 -6.02 -16.10
C LYS A 43 5.58 -5.66 -15.19
N ILE A 44 6.67 -6.43 -15.26
CA ILE A 44 7.90 -6.14 -14.49
C ILE A 44 8.53 -4.83 -14.95
N GLU A 45 8.60 -4.56 -16.26
CA GLU A 45 9.09 -3.26 -16.75
C GLU A 45 8.21 -2.09 -16.31
N GLU A 46 6.89 -2.27 -16.35
CA GLU A 46 5.93 -1.25 -15.89
C GLU A 46 6.13 -0.97 -14.39
N LEU A 47 6.32 -2.01 -13.56
CA LEU A 47 6.63 -1.89 -12.14
C LEU A 47 7.95 -1.15 -11.91
N ILE A 48 9.04 -1.53 -12.59
CA ILE A 48 10.34 -0.87 -12.46
C ILE A 48 10.22 0.62 -12.83
N THR A 49 9.50 0.91 -13.91
CA THR A 49 9.29 2.28 -14.39
C THR A 49 8.46 3.11 -13.43
N SER A 50 7.39 2.56 -12.85
CA SER A 50 6.56 3.28 -11.87
C SER A 50 7.36 3.56 -10.60
N MET A 51 8.04 2.56 -10.04
CA MET A 51 8.83 2.71 -8.82
C MET A 51 9.95 3.74 -8.98
N ALA A 52 10.67 3.71 -10.11
CA ALA A 52 11.73 4.69 -10.39
C ALA A 52 11.20 6.13 -10.49
N ARG A 53 9.98 6.32 -11.02
CA ARG A 53 9.32 7.63 -11.07
C ARG A 53 8.86 8.08 -9.68
N ASP A 54 8.27 7.17 -8.93
CA ASP A 54 7.51 7.50 -7.73
C ASP A 54 8.41 7.69 -6.51
N THR A 55 9.56 7.00 -6.46
CA THR A 55 10.61 7.22 -5.45
C THR A 55 11.10 8.67 -5.38
N GLN A 56 11.09 9.40 -6.50
CA GLN A 56 11.44 10.82 -6.53
C GLN A 56 10.35 11.72 -5.94
N ASN A 57 9.09 11.31 -6.03
CA ASN A 57 7.94 12.11 -5.63
C ASN A 57 7.43 11.77 -4.23
N ILE A 58 7.76 10.59 -3.70
CA ILE A 58 7.19 10.10 -2.45
C ILE A 58 7.52 10.99 -1.25
N LYS A 59 8.70 11.63 -1.25
CA LYS A 59 9.10 12.56 -0.17
C LYS A 59 8.14 13.74 -0.02
N LYS A 60 7.44 14.13 -1.10
CA LYS A 60 6.46 15.22 -1.11
C LYS A 60 5.13 14.83 -0.48
N VAL A 61 4.78 13.54 -0.46
CA VAL A 61 3.50 13.07 0.09
C VAL A 61 3.56 12.80 1.59
N ILE A 62 4.75 12.54 2.15
CA ILE A 62 4.94 12.19 3.57
C ILE A 62 4.24 13.18 4.52
N PRO A 63 4.32 14.52 4.33
CA PRO A 63 3.63 15.48 5.21
C PRO A 63 2.11 15.36 5.21
N TYR A 64 1.52 14.80 4.16
CA TYR A 64 0.08 14.66 3.97
C TYR A 64 -0.45 13.29 4.38
N LEU A 65 0.43 12.37 4.77
CA LEU A 65 0.03 11.06 5.28
C LEU A 65 -0.66 11.20 6.65
N PRO A 66 -1.66 10.35 6.95
CA PRO A 66 -2.26 10.30 8.28
C PRO A 66 -1.23 10.09 9.38
N ALA A 67 -1.46 10.69 10.55
CA ALA A 67 -0.55 10.59 11.70
C ALA A 67 -0.22 9.13 12.07
N TRP A 68 -1.25 8.26 12.13
CA TRP A 68 -1.08 6.83 12.45
C TRP A 68 -0.13 6.12 11.48
N LEU A 69 -0.17 6.47 10.19
CA LEU A 69 0.69 5.86 9.18
C LEU A 69 2.11 6.39 9.29
N ARG A 70 2.30 7.68 9.59
CA ARG A 70 3.64 8.24 9.83
C ARG A 70 4.28 7.66 11.08
N GLU A 71 3.50 7.45 12.13
CA GLU A 71 3.94 6.78 13.36
C GLU A 71 4.32 5.32 13.07
N GLU A 72 3.52 4.58 12.30
CA GLU A 72 3.83 3.22 11.89
C GLU A 72 5.11 3.12 11.05
N LEU A 73 5.30 4.04 10.08
CA LEU A 73 6.49 4.08 9.23
C LEU A 73 7.79 4.30 10.03
N LEU A 74 7.71 4.95 11.19
CA LEU A 74 8.84 5.22 12.08
C LEU A 74 8.90 4.24 13.26
N SER A 75 7.97 3.29 13.35
CA SER A 75 7.88 2.37 14.48
C SER A 75 9.06 1.40 14.50
N GLU A 76 9.49 1.02 15.71
CA GLU A 76 10.50 -0.02 15.90
C GLU A 76 9.97 -1.37 15.42
N HIS A 77 8.69 -1.65 15.66
CA HIS A 77 8.01 -2.86 15.20
C HIS A 77 8.12 -3.02 13.67
N MET A 78 7.81 -1.99 12.89
CA MET A 78 7.94 -2.01 11.43
C MET A 78 9.38 -2.31 11.01
N THR A 79 10.36 -1.73 11.69
CA THR A 79 11.78 -1.98 11.40
C THR A 79 12.15 -3.43 11.66
N VAL A 80 11.70 -4.02 12.78
CA VAL A 80 11.93 -5.44 13.11
C VAL A 80 11.30 -6.36 12.07
N GLU A 81 10.05 -6.12 11.68
CA GLU A 81 9.36 -6.92 10.65
C GLU A 81 10.08 -6.86 9.29
N CYS A 82 10.56 -5.67 8.90
CA CYS A 82 11.34 -5.51 7.68
C CYS A 82 12.66 -6.29 7.73
N LEU A 83 13.36 -6.29 8.87
CA LEU A 83 14.62 -7.00 9.04
C LEU A 83 14.44 -8.52 9.12
N ASN A 84 13.31 -8.99 9.67
CA ASN A 84 12.95 -10.41 9.65
C ASN A 84 12.73 -10.86 8.20
N PHE A 85 11.93 -10.13 7.43
CA PHE A 85 11.69 -10.43 6.03
C PHE A 85 12.96 -10.30 5.17
N PHE A 86 13.85 -9.35 5.48
CA PHE A 86 15.17 -9.27 4.88
C PHE A 86 15.96 -10.56 5.11
N GLY A 87 15.97 -11.09 6.34
CA GLY A 87 16.66 -12.34 6.66
C GLY A 87 16.10 -13.55 5.91
N ASP A 88 14.80 -13.55 5.59
CA ASP A 88 14.21 -14.59 4.75
C ASP A 88 14.66 -14.51 3.29
N LEU A 89 15.04 -13.32 2.81
CA LEU A 89 15.54 -13.10 1.45
C LEU A 89 17.05 -13.32 1.32
N ASP A 90 17.83 -12.94 2.34
CA ASP A 90 19.30 -13.06 2.42
C ASP A 90 19.70 -14.54 2.59
N LYS A 91 19.84 -15.25 1.46
CA LYS A 91 20.03 -16.71 1.44
C LYS A 91 21.46 -17.09 1.80
N ASP A 92 22.42 -16.25 1.44
CA ASP A 92 23.84 -16.51 1.74
C ASP A 92 24.27 -15.93 3.10
N GLY A 93 23.44 -15.09 3.72
CA GLY A 93 23.68 -14.52 5.04
C GLY A 93 24.75 -13.44 5.05
N ASN A 94 25.04 -12.82 3.90
CA ASN A 94 26.09 -11.82 3.77
C ASN A 94 25.68 -10.43 4.32
N GLY A 95 24.40 -10.26 4.67
CA GLY A 95 23.85 -9.02 5.23
C GLY A 95 23.45 -7.97 4.20
N GLN A 96 23.44 -8.33 2.91
CA GLN A 96 23.01 -7.54 1.76
C GLN A 96 22.18 -8.42 0.82
N LEU A 97 21.27 -7.83 0.05
CA LEU A 97 20.47 -8.55 -0.92
C LEU A 97 20.99 -8.31 -2.32
N ASP A 98 21.37 -9.38 -3.01
CA ASP A 98 21.76 -9.33 -4.41
C ASP A 98 20.54 -9.42 -5.35
N PRO A 99 20.67 -9.06 -6.64
CA PRO A 99 19.56 -9.11 -7.59
C PRO A 99 18.88 -10.49 -7.75
N GLN A 100 19.62 -11.59 -7.57
CA GLN A 100 19.05 -12.95 -7.61
C GLN A 100 18.18 -13.23 -6.38
N GLU A 101 18.56 -12.75 -5.21
CA GLU A 101 17.78 -12.90 -3.98
C GLU A 101 16.47 -12.12 -4.03
N LEU A 102 16.46 -10.96 -4.71
CA LEU A 102 15.26 -10.18 -4.98
C LEU A 102 14.33 -10.79 -6.04
N PHE A 103 14.78 -11.80 -6.81
CA PHE A 103 14.04 -12.32 -7.95
C PHE A 103 12.62 -12.76 -7.60
N ALA A 104 12.47 -13.56 -6.53
CA ALA A 104 11.17 -14.05 -6.08
C ALA A 104 10.24 -12.90 -5.66
N MET A 105 10.79 -11.88 -5.01
CA MET A 105 10.03 -10.71 -4.57
C MET A 105 9.55 -9.88 -5.77
N VAL A 106 10.40 -9.63 -6.77
CA VAL A 106 10.03 -8.88 -7.99
C VAL A 106 8.89 -9.57 -8.73
N LEU A 107 8.94 -10.90 -8.85
CA LEU A 107 7.86 -11.69 -9.45
C LEU A 107 6.54 -11.55 -8.70
N THR A 108 6.58 -11.61 -7.37
CA THR A 108 5.39 -11.45 -6.53
C THR A 108 4.80 -10.06 -6.67
N LEU A 109 5.63 -9.01 -6.60
CA LEU A 109 5.20 -7.61 -6.74
C LEU A 109 4.56 -7.35 -8.11
N ALA A 110 5.12 -7.91 -9.19
CA ALA A 110 4.57 -7.78 -10.54
C ALA A 110 3.40 -8.72 -10.83
N ASN A 111 3.09 -9.66 -9.92
CA ASN A 111 2.19 -10.79 -10.15
C ASN A 111 2.44 -11.43 -11.54
N ALA A 112 3.69 -11.83 -11.74
CA ALA A 112 4.22 -12.31 -13.01
C ALA A 112 4.61 -13.80 -12.95
N HIS A 113 4.65 -14.44 -14.11
CA HIS A 113 5.06 -15.84 -14.22
C HIS A 113 6.56 -15.99 -13.91
N LYS A 114 6.98 -17.12 -13.33
CA LYS A 114 8.38 -17.35 -12.91
C LYS A 114 9.45 -17.20 -14.01
N MET A 115 9.07 -17.39 -15.27
CA MET A 115 9.97 -17.23 -16.43
C MET A 115 9.92 -15.83 -17.05
N SER A 116 9.08 -14.93 -16.51
CA SER A 116 8.89 -13.58 -17.03
C SER A 116 9.98 -12.60 -16.63
N CYS A 117 10.72 -12.91 -15.55
CA CYS A 117 11.75 -12.04 -15.02
C CYS A 117 13.13 -12.49 -15.50
N ASP A 118 13.95 -11.53 -15.92
CA ASP A 118 15.37 -11.75 -16.19
C ASP A 118 16.27 -11.04 -15.16
N ILE A 119 17.54 -11.44 -15.13
CA ILE A 119 18.51 -10.87 -14.18
C ILE A 119 18.78 -9.38 -14.43
N ALA A 120 18.61 -8.89 -15.65
CA ALA A 120 18.81 -7.48 -15.97
C ALA A 120 17.69 -6.61 -15.39
N GLN A 121 16.45 -7.12 -15.39
CA GLN A 121 15.30 -6.53 -14.71
C GLN A 121 15.53 -6.47 -13.20
N CYS A 122 15.98 -7.57 -12.58
CA CYS A 122 16.33 -7.57 -11.16
C CYS A 122 17.42 -6.55 -10.83
N LYS A 123 18.47 -6.44 -11.67
CA LYS A 123 19.51 -5.41 -11.49
C LYS A 123 18.97 -3.99 -11.58
N ARG A 124 18.09 -3.71 -12.55
CA ARG A 124 17.42 -2.41 -12.67
C ARG A 124 16.55 -2.11 -11.46
N PHE A 125 15.78 -3.09 -10.98
CA PHE A 125 14.99 -2.98 -9.77
C PHE A 125 15.85 -2.67 -8.55
N THR A 126 16.94 -3.42 -8.35
CA THR A 126 17.91 -3.25 -7.26
C THR A 126 18.45 -1.82 -7.25
N ALA A 127 18.83 -1.31 -8.42
CA ALA A 127 19.37 0.04 -8.58
C ALA A 127 18.42 1.18 -8.21
N ILE A 128 17.10 0.92 -8.09
CA ILE A 128 16.13 1.95 -7.66
C ILE A 128 16.35 2.30 -6.18
N PHE A 129 16.71 1.32 -5.36
CA PHE A 129 16.78 1.45 -3.89
C PHE A 129 18.21 1.34 -3.33
N ASP A 130 19.18 0.95 -4.16
CA ASP A 130 20.62 0.97 -3.87
C ASP A 130 21.17 2.42 -3.90
N ASN A 131 20.92 3.16 -2.83
CA ASN A 131 21.40 4.52 -2.64
C ASN A 131 22.93 4.59 -2.57
N SER A 132 23.55 3.55 -2.01
CA SER A 132 25.00 3.42 -1.84
C SER A 132 25.74 3.02 -3.13
N ARG A 133 25.01 2.61 -4.17
CA ARG A 133 25.52 2.19 -5.50
C ARG A 133 26.48 1.01 -5.42
N THR A 134 26.20 0.08 -4.51
CA THR A 134 27.00 -1.13 -4.31
C THR A 134 26.65 -2.25 -5.29
N GLY A 135 25.49 -2.14 -5.95
CA GLY A 135 24.87 -3.19 -6.75
C GLY A 135 24.04 -4.17 -5.92
N MET A 136 23.91 -3.94 -4.61
CA MET A 136 23.17 -4.76 -3.65
C MET A 136 22.31 -3.86 -2.75
N ILE A 137 21.34 -4.42 -2.05
CA ILE A 137 20.50 -3.68 -1.09
C ILE A 137 20.94 -4.02 0.34
N SER A 138 21.42 -3.02 1.07
CA SER A 138 21.69 -3.14 2.51
C SER A 138 20.41 -3.20 3.35
N LYS A 139 20.52 -3.64 4.60
CA LYS A 139 19.40 -3.66 5.56
C LYS A 139 18.68 -2.31 5.67
N SER A 140 19.42 -1.20 5.76
CA SER A 140 18.82 0.13 5.84
C SER A 140 18.09 0.53 4.56
N GLU A 141 18.65 0.22 3.39
CA GLU A 141 18.01 0.49 2.10
C GLU A 141 16.74 -0.35 1.92
N PHE A 142 16.75 -1.58 2.44
CA PHE A 142 15.58 -2.45 2.41
C PHE A 142 14.43 -1.95 3.29
N VAL A 143 14.73 -1.40 4.47
CA VAL A 143 13.73 -0.78 5.33
C VAL A 143 13.10 0.42 4.62
N ASP A 144 13.91 1.27 3.97
CA ASP A 144 13.40 2.40 3.20
C ASP A 144 12.55 1.97 2.00
N PHE A 145 12.95 0.89 1.32
CA PHE A 145 12.16 0.23 0.28
C PHE A 145 10.80 -0.28 0.81
N SER A 146 10.79 -0.91 1.98
CA SER A 146 9.56 -1.45 2.60
C SER A 146 8.60 -0.32 3.00
N ARG A 147 9.14 0.77 3.57
CA ARG A 147 8.38 2.00 3.84
C ARG A 147 7.80 2.59 2.57
N PHE A 148 8.60 2.64 1.50
CA PHE A 148 8.14 3.11 0.19
C PHE A 148 6.95 2.29 -0.32
N LEU A 149 7.03 0.96 -0.25
CA LEU A 149 5.93 0.07 -0.67
C LEU A 149 4.66 0.29 0.16
N LEU A 150 4.78 0.44 1.48
CA LEU A 150 3.64 0.69 2.34
C LEU A 150 2.94 2.01 2.00
N ILE A 151 3.71 3.07 1.75
CA ILE A 151 3.17 4.36 1.31
C ILE A 151 2.48 4.21 -0.04
N MET A 152 3.09 3.54 -1.02
CA MET A 152 2.46 3.33 -2.34
C MET A 152 1.15 2.54 -2.22
N SER A 153 1.14 1.48 -1.43
CA SER A 153 -0.08 0.71 -1.16
C SER A 153 -1.17 1.56 -0.50
N TYR A 154 -0.80 2.48 0.39
CA TYR A 154 -1.76 3.42 0.98
C TYR A 154 -2.26 4.43 -0.06
N LEU A 155 -1.37 4.98 -0.91
CA LEU A 155 -1.75 5.94 -1.95
C LEU A 155 -2.70 5.33 -2.99
N ASP A 156 -2.55 4.04 -3.29
CA ASP A 156 -3.45 3.29 -4.18
C ASP A 156 -4.81 2.97 -3.54
N SER A 157 -4.95 3.11 -2.21
CA SER A 157 -6.23 2.96 -1.52
C SER A 157 -7.18 4.13 -1.80
N GLN A 158 -8.48 3.93 -1.57
CA GLN A 158 -9.48 5.01 -1.71
C GLN A 158 -9.17 6.22 -0.82
N GLU A 159 -8.57 6.01 0.36
CA GLU A 159 -8.21 7.09 1.27
C GLU A 159 -7.00 7.88 0.75
N GLY A 160 -5.96 7.18 0.28
CA GLY A 160 -4.79 7.79 -0.31
C GLY A 160 -5.09 8.60 -1.56
N GLN A 161 -5.99 8.12 -2.42
CA GLN A 161 -6.42 8.86 -3.61
C GLN A 161 -7.14 10.18 -3.26
N LYS A 162 -7.91 10.22 -2.16
CA LYS A 162 -8.50 11.46 -1.65
C LYS A 162 -7.42 12.44 -1.19
N VAL A 163 -6.38 11.96 -0.49
CA VAL A 163 -5.23 12.79 -0.08
C VAL A 163 -4.53 13.38 -1.31
N LEU A 164 -4.23 12.57 -2.33
CA LEU A 164 -3.58 13.05 -3.55
C LEU A 164 -4.41 14.09 -4.31
N TYR A 165 -5.73 13.92 -4.33
CA TYR A 165 -6.64 14.89 -4.93
C TYR A 165 -6.59 16.25 -4.20
N LEU A 166 -6.58 16.25 -2.86
CA LEU A 166 -6.48 17.47 -2.06
C LEU A 166 -5.14 18.19 -2.26
N VAL A 167 -4.03 17.45 -2.25
CA VAL A 167 -2.66 17.99 -2.46
C VAL A 167 -2.50 18.62 -3.85
N SER A 168 -3.12 18.01 -4.86
CA SER A 168 -3.09 18.53 -6.23
C SER A 168 -3.86 19.86 -6.38
N GLN A 169 -4.93 20.06 -5.58
CA GLN A 169 -5.68 21.31 -5.56
C GLN A 169 -4.95 22.44 -4.83
N GLU A 170 -4.23 22.14 -3.74
CA GLU A 170 -3.42 23.13 -3.02
C GLU A 170 -2.25 23.64 -3.87
N SER A 171 -1.59 22.74 -4.60
CA SER A 171 -0.51 23.10 -5.54
C SER A 171 -0.99 24.04 -6.65
N SER A 172 -2.25 23.94 -7.06
CA SER A 172 -2.86 24.77 -8.11
C SER A 172 -3.29 26.15 -7.62
N ARG A 173 -3.54 26.33 -6.32
CA ARG A 173 -3.90 27.63 -5.73
C ARG A 173 -2.70 28.57 -5.54
N SER A 174 -1.47 28.03 -5.58
CA SER A 174 -0.23 28.80 -5.44
C SER A 174 0.21 29.54 -6.73
N PHE A 175 -0.36 29.22 -7.90
CA PHE A 175 0.11 29.72 -9.21
C PHE A 175 -0.72 30.84 -9.84
N GLY A 176 -1.39 31.66 -9.02
CA GLY A 176 -2.32 32.69 -9.47
C GLY A 176 -1.98 34.13 -9.07
N ARG A 177 -0.70 34.54 -9.03
CA ARG A 177 -0.37 35.98 -8.87
C ARG A 177 1.03 36.38 -9.33
N THR A 178 1.29 36.35 -10.64
CA THR A 178 2.37 37.14 -11.24
C THR A 178 1.95 37.74 -12.58
N ASN A 179 1.65 39.04 -12.62
CA ASN A 179 2.39 39.96 -13.49
C ASN A 179 2.07 41.46 -13.24
N ARG A 180 3.15 42.19 -12.95
CA ARG A 180 3.52 43.58 -13.28
C ARG A 180 2.53 44.71 -12.97
N THR A 181 2.91 45.63 -12.08
CA THR A 181 3.47 46.95 -12.47
C THR A 181 4.17 47.61 -11.26
N GLU A 182 5.35 48.18 -11.53
CA GLU A 182 6.14 49.21 -10.84
C GLU A 182 5.76 49.68 -9.43
N CYS A 183 6.75 49.72 -8.52
CA CYS A 183 6.68 50.47 -7.26
C CYS A 183 6.56 51.98 -7.53
N PRO A 184 5.83 52.74 -6.69
CA PRO A 184 6.54 53.35 -5.55
C PRO A 184 5.72 53.44 -4.24
N VAL A 185 6.44 53.16 -3.14
CA VAL A 185 6.33 53.77 -1.79
C VAL A 185 4.97 53.69 -1.06
N GLY A 186 4.92 52.84 -0.01
CA GLY A 186 4.00 52.95 1.12
C GLY A 186 3.04 51.77 1.30
N GLY A 187 3.16 51.02 2.40
CA GLY A 187 2.14 50.04 2.81
C GLY A 187 2.68 48.74 3.42
N GLN A 188 3.26 48.80 4.62
CA GLN A 188 3.69 47.61 5.37
C GLN A 188 2.52 46.92 6.13
N LEU A 189 1.28 47.41 6.02
CA LEU A 189 0.14 46.95 6.85
C LEU A 189 -0.86 46.00 6.15
N ASP A 190 -0.86 45.90 4.82
CA ASP A 190 -1.87 45.10 4.09
C ASP A 190 -1.45 43.65 3.79
N LYS A 191 -0.14 43.36 3.78
CA LYS A 191 0.38 41.98 3.58
C LYS A 191 0.11 41.10 4.80
N ASP A 192 0.33 41.64 5.99
CA ASP A 192 0.11 40.90 7.24
C ASP A 192 -1.38 40.54 7.44
N VAL A 193 -2.31 41.39 6.97
CA VAL A 193 -3.76 41.13 7.05
C VAL A 193 -4.22 40.05 6.07
N GLN A 194 -3.62 39.98 4.88
CA GLN A 194 -3.95 38.92 3.90
C GLN A 194 -3.36 37.56 4.31
N ASP A 195 -2.14 37.53 4.84
CA ASP A 195 -1.52 36.31 5.35
C ASP A 195 -2.24 35.78 6.59
N LEU A 196 -2.67 36.65 7.52
CA LEU A 196 -3.51 36.23 8.66
C LEU A 196 -4.86 35.67 8.21
N LYS A 197 -5.45 36.20 7.15
CA LYS A 197 -6.76 35.74 6.65
C LYS A 197 -6.63 34.35 6.01
N ALA A 198 -5.59 34.12 5.21
CA ALA A 198 -5.28 32.81 4.63
C ALA A 198 -4.94 31.76 5.70
N GLN A 199 -4.18 32.16 6.73
CA GLN A 199 -3.84 31.29 7.86
C GLN A 199 -5.09 30.96 8.71
N LYS A 200 -6.00 31.91 8.90
CA LYS A 200 -7.28 31.71 9.61
C LYS A 200 -8.25 30.83 8.84
N GLU A 201 -8.27 30.91 7.50
CA GLU A 201 -9.07 30.02 6.65
C GLU A 201 -8.51 28.58 6.65
N HIS A 202 -7.18 28.41 6.62
CA HIS A 202 -6.54 27.09 6.77
C HIS A 202 -6.82 26.46 8.15
N LEU A 203 -6.68 27.25 9.22
CA LEU A 203 -7.00 26.82 10.58
C LEU A 203 -8.47 26.41 10.75
N ALA A 204 -9.39 27.05 10.03
CA ALA A 204 -10.81 26.68 10.07
C ALA A 204 -11.06 25.31 9.43
N VAL A 205 -10.42 25.05 8.29
CA VAL A 205 -10.50 23.74 7.60
C VAL A 205 -9.86 22.64 8.44
N ASP A 206 -8.72 22.91 9.08
CA ASP A 206 -8.10 21.99 10.03
C ASP A 206 -9.02 21.70 11.22
N CYS A 207 -9.63 22.73 11.82
CA CYS A 207 -10.57 22.57 12.93
C CYS A 207 -11.75 21.67 12.55
N ASP A 208 -12.33 21.85 11.37
CA ASP A 208 -13.48 21.05 10.92
C ASP A 208 -13.08 19.60 10.59
N PHE A 209 -11.88 19.40 10.05
CA PHE A 209 -11.31 18.06 9.84
C PHE A 209 -11.08 17.32 11.16
N TYR A 210 -10.42 17.96 12.14
CA TYR A 210 -10.19 17.36 13.46
C TYR A 210 -11.50 17.15 14.23
N ARG A 211 -12.48 18.04 14.09
CA ARG A 211 -13.81 17.86 14.68
C ARG A 211 -14.51 16.64 14.08
N GLY A 212 -14.55 16.51 12.76
CA GLY A 212 -15.15 15.34 12.11
C GLY A 212 -14.44 14.02 12.45
N ARG A 213 -13.12 14.05 12.66
CA ARG A 213 -12.37 12.87 13.12
C ARG A 213 -12.65 12.54 14.58
N ALA A 214 -12.76 13.55 15.45
CA ALA A 214 -13.14 13.36 16.85
C ALA A 214 -14.55 12.78 16.97
N ASP A 215 -15.50 13.25 16.17
CA ASP A 215 -16.88 12.74 16.15
C ASP A 215 -16.92 11.27 15.70
N ARG A 216 -16.14 10.89 14.68
CA ARG A 216 -16.02 9.49 14.24
C ARG A 216 -15.41 8.59 15.30
N LEU A 217 -14.29 9.00 15.90
CA LEU A 217 -13.64 8.23 16.98
C LEU A 217 -14.55 8.07 18.19
N THR A 218 -15.37 9.09 18.48
CA THR A 218 -16.38 9.00 19.56
C THR A 218 -17.45 7.97 19.19
N SER A 219 -17.97 8.01 17.97
CA SER A 219 -18.97 7.04 17.50
C SER A 219 -18.44 5.60 17.48
N GLU A 220 -17.18 5.38 17.08
CA GLU A 220 -16.55 4.05 17.08
C GLU A 220 -16.33 3.53 18.51
N ASN A 221 -15.88 4.39 19.43
CA ASN A 221 -15.76 4.03 20.84
C ASN A 221 -17.12 3.67 21.44
N ASP A 222 -18.17 4.44 21.13
CA ASP A 222 -19.54 4.14 21.59
C ASP A 222 -20.02 2.79 21.06
N GLU A 223 -19.74 2.47 19.79
CA GLU A 223 -20.07 1.17 19.20
C GLU A 223 -19.31 0.02 19.88
N LEU A 224 -18.01 0.22 20.17
CA LEU A 224 -17.22 -0.77 20.91
C LEU A 224 -17.76 -0.98 22.32
N HIS A 225 -18.15 0.08 23.02
CA HIS A 225 -18.79 -0.01 24.33
C HIS A 225 -20.14 -0.76 24.25
N GLN A 226 -20.95 -0.53 23.22
CA GLN A 226 -22.18 -1.29 23.01
C GLN A 226 -21.91 -2.78 22.78
N LYS A 227 -20.91 -3.12 21.95
CA LYS A 227 -20.51 -4.51 21.71
C LYS A 227 -20.04 -5.19 23.00
N LEU A 228 -19.26 -4.48 23.82
CA LEU A 228 -18.81 -4.96 25.13
C LEU A 228 -20.00 -5.29 26.04
N LEU A 229 -21.01 -4.42 26.12
CA LEU A 229 -22.20 -4.64 26.94
C LEU A 229 -23.02 -5.87 26.49
N VAL A 230 -23.14 -6.07 25.18
CA VAL A 230 -23.81 -7.25 24.61
C VAL A 230 -23.04 -8.52 24.95
N LEU A 231 -21.71 -8.49 24.81
CA LEU A 231 -20.84 -9.60 25.17
C LEU A 231 -20.93 -9.94 26.66
N GLU A 232 -20.92 -8.93 27.54
CA GLU A 232 -21.06 -9.14 28.98
C GLU A 232 -22.41 -9.79 29.33
N SER A 233 -23.50 -9.33 28.69
CA SER A 233 -24.84 -9.89 28.87
C SER A 233 -24.91 -11.35 28.39
N SER A 234 -24.31 -11.64 27.24
CA SER A 234 -24.21 -13.01 26.70
C SER A 234 -23.39 -13.92 27.63
N PHE A 235 -22.28 -13.42 28.16
CA PHE A 235 -21.44 -14.15 29.10
C PHE A 235 -22.19 -14.49 30.39
N ARG A 236 -22.94 -13.54 30.96
CA ARG A 236 -23.79 -13.78 32.14
C ARG A 236 -24.85 -14.85 31.88
N GLN A 237 -25.50 -14.83 30.71
CA GLN A 237 -26.47 -15.87 30.34
C GLN A 237 -25.81 -17.24 30.17
N MET A 238 -24.63 -17.28 29.55
CA MET A 238 -23.88 -18.51 29.36
C MET A 238 -23.44 -19.10 30.70
N GLN A 239 -22.97 -18.27 31.62
CA GLN A 239 -22.60 -18.67 32.97
C GLN A 239 -23.81 -19.26 33.70
N SER A 240 -24.98 -18.60 33.67
CA SER A 240 -26.19 -19.13 34.29
C SER A 240 -26.61 -20.49 33.73
N LYS A 241 -26.51 -20.68 32.40
CA LYS A 241 -26.84 -21.97 31.76
C LYS A 241 -25.84 -23.07 32.15
N MET A 242 -24.57 -22.71 32.26
CA MET A 242 -23.51 -23.63 32.68
C MET A 242 -23.70 -24.06 34.12
N ASP A 243 -24.02 -23.13 35.02
CA ASP A 243 -24.33 -23.42 36.42
C ASP A 243 -25.57 -24.32 36.54
N GLU A 244 -26.62 -24.06 35.74
CA GLU A 244 -27.80 -24.94 35.68
C GLU A 244 -27.47 -26.36 35.20
N GLN A 245 -26.62 -26.49 34.18
CA GLN A 245 -26.15 -27.79 33.69
C GLN A 245 -25.34 -28.50 34.77
N GLU A 246 -24.46 -27.80 35.48
CA GLU A 246 -23.68 -28.35 36.58
C GLU A 246 -24.59 -28.86 37.71
N VAL A 247 -25.60 -28.08 38.10
CA VAL A 247 -26.59 -28.49 39.09
C VAL A 247 -27.38 -29.71 38.61
N ARG A 248 -27.79 -29.77 37.34
CA ARG A 248 -28.49 -30.95 36.78
C ARG A 248 -27.61 -32.19 36.80
N LEU A 249 -26.33 -32.07 36.44
CA LEU A 249 -25.36 -33.16 36.49
C LEU A 249 -25.19 -33.68 37.93
N ARG A 250 -25.03 -32.78 38.90
CA ARG A 250 -24.95 -33.16 40.33
C ARG A 250 -26.20 -33.90 40.81
N HIS A 251 -27.40 -33.44 40.44
CA HIS A 251 -28.64 -34.14 40.79
C HIS A 251 -28.76 -35.52 40.11
N ALA A 252 -28.34 -35.64 38.84
CA ALA A 252 -28.32 -36.92 38.14
C ALA A 252 -27.35 -37.93 38.78
N GLU A 253 -26.17 -37.49 39.20
CA GLU A 253 -25.20 -38.32 39.92
C GLU A 253 -25.75 -38.85 41.25
N VAL A 254 -26.49 -38.02 42.00
CA VAL A 254 -27.16 -38.44 43.24
C VAL A 254 -28.30 -39.43 42.97
N GLY A 255 -29.08 -39.23 41.89
CA GLY A 255 -30.14 -40.14 41.46
C GLY A 255 -29.63 -41.53 41.07
N VAL A 256 -28.48 -41.61 40.40
CA VAL A 256 -27.82 -42.88 40.05
C VAL A 256 -27.29 -43.60 41.31
N ARG A 257 -26.77 -42.85 42.30
CA ARG A 257 -26.37 -43.43 43.59
C ARG A 257 -27.55 -43.89 44.45
N GLY A 258 -28.70 -43.22 44.38
CA GLY A 258 -29.91 -43.58 45.13
C GLY A 258 -30.66 -44.79 44.56
N SER A 259 -30.60 -45.01 43.25
CA SER A 259 -31.25 -46.15 42.56
C SER A 259 -30.42 -47.44 42.58
N GLY A 260 -29.14 -47.38 42.94
CA GLY A 260 -28.30 -48.56 43.20
C GLY A 260 -28.49 -49.20 44.58
N GLY A 261 -29.43 -48.71 45.40
CA GLY A 261 -29.60 -49.11 46.81
C GLY A 261 -30.90 -49.85 47.17
N ALA A 262 -31.77 -50.18 46.21
CA ALA A 262 -32.98 -50.97 46.48
C ALA A 262 -32.90 -52.34 45.79
N ARG A 263 -32.37 -53.31 46.56
CA ARG A 263 -32.65 -54.74 46.40
C ARG A 263 -33.95 -55.08 47.11
#